data_AF-A0A380DSV6-F1
#
_entry.id   AF-A0A380DSV6-F1
#
_cell.length_a   1.000
_cell.length_b   1.000
_cell.length_c   1.000
_cell.angle_alpha   90.00
_cell.angle_beta   90.00
_cell.angle_gamma   90.00
#
_symmetry.space_group_name_H-M   'P 1'
#
loop_
_entity.id
_entity.type
_entity.pdbx_description
1 polymer ?
#
loop_
_entity_poly.entity_id
_entity_poly.type
_entity_poly.pdbx_seq_one_letter_code
_entity_poly.pdbx_strand_id
1 'polypeptide(L)'
;MIYKHLDIADLEKRLAEYPNQNIPKIIISDSVFSTNGDVVDIGQLVSLKHKYNATLILDVSHSFGIENYSNYQGVDILTSSLSKACGAYGGVILSSNDVKDMLINHGRPLIYSSSLPIIICIL
;
A
#
# COMPACT_ATOMS: atom_id res chain seq x y z
N MET A 1 13.30 6.66 5.16
CA MET A 1 13.26 8.11 4.86
C MET A 1 11.81 8.56 4.86
N ILE A 2 11.53 9.82 5.19
CA ILE A 2 10.17 10.37 5.19
C ILE A 2 10.18 11.58 4.26
N TYR A 3 9.39 11.57 3.19
CA TYR A 3 9.22 12.75 2.34
C TYR A 3 8.12 13.66 2.87
N LYS A 4 8.15 14.94 2.49
CA LYS A 4 7.11 15.89 2.89
C LYS A 4 5.74 15.46 2.38
N HIS A 5 4.70 15.73 3.16
CA HIS A 5 3.31 15.37 2.82
C HIS A 5 2.95 15.80 1.40
N LEU A 6 2.56 14.82 0.57
CA LEU A 6 2.18 14.98 -0.86
C LEU A 6 3.23 15.66 -1.76
N ASP A 7 4.46 15.83 -1.29
CA ASP A 7 5.53 16.47 -2.06
C ASP A 7 6.26 15.43 -2.91
N ILE A 8 5.77 15.23 -4.13
CA ILE A 8 6.35 14.28 -5.10
C ILE A 8 7.78 14.68 -5.48
N ALA A 9 8.12 15.97 -5.49
CA ALA A 9 9.48 16.42 -5.78
C ALA A 9 10.45 16.06 -4.63
N ASP A 10 10.03 16.21 -3.38
CA ASP A 10 10.82 15.75 -2.22
C ASP A 10 10.97 14.22 -2.20
N LEU A 11 9.92 13.49 -2.59
CA LEU A 11 9.99 12.03 -2.77
C LEU A 11 11.01 11.65 -3.84
N GLU A 12 10.94 12.27 -5.02
CA GLU A 12 11.87 12.02 -6.13
C GLU A 12 13.31 12.32 -5.73
N LYS A 13 13.54 13.46 -5.06
CA LYS A 13 14.85 13.86 -4.55
C LYS A 13 15.43 12.77 -3.63
N ARG A 14 14.63 12.24 -2.72
CA ARG A 14 15.05 11.17 -1.79
C ARG A 14 15.33 9.85 -2.51
N LEU A 15 14.52 9.49 -3.51
CA LEU A 15 14.80 8.31 -4.33
C LEU A 15 16.11 8.48 -5.12
N ALA A 16 16.40 9.69 -5.59
CA ALA A 16 17.63 10.03 -6.31
C ALA A 16 18.90 9.99 -5.44
N GLU A 17 18.80 10.12 -4.11
CA GLU A 17 19.92 9.93 -3.19
C GLU A 17 20.48 8.50 -3.22
N TYR A 18 19.70 7.54 -3.74
CA TYR A 18 20.07 6.12 -3.88
C TYR A 18 20.06 5.69 -5.36
N PRO A 19 21.03 6.15 -6.18
CA PRO A 19 21.02 5.92 -7.62
C PRO A 19 21.25 4.46 -8.00
N ASN A 20 21.80 3.64 -7.08
CA ASN A 20 22.00 2.22 -7.33
C ASN A 20 20.65 1.50 -7.47
N GLN A 21 20.39 0.98 -8.67
CA GLN A 21 19.15 0.26 -8.99
C GLN A 21 19.09 -1.15 -8.39
N ASN A 22 20.23 -1.72 -7.97
CA ASN A 22 20.28 -3.03 -7.30
C ASN A 22 19.83 -2.97 -5.84
N ILE A 23 19.67 -1.77 -5.27
CA ILE A 23 19.12 -1.60 -3.93
C ILE A 23 17.60 -1.58 -4.07
N PRO A 24 16.86 -2.52 -3.44
CA PRO A 24 15.41 -2.53 -3.48
C PRO A 24 14.86 -1.28 -2.78
N LYS A 25 13.92 -0.61 -3.44
CA LYS A 25 13.27 0.60 -2.93
C LYS A 25 11.79 0.32 -2.77
N ILE A 26 11.21 0.82 -1.68
CA ILE A 26 9.78 0.69 -1.41
C ILE A 26 9.24 2.08 -1.14
N ILE A 27 8.20 2.45 -1.88
CA ILE A 27 7.40 3.67 -1.67
C ILE A 27 6.13 3.24 -0.94
N ILE A 28 5.82 3.91 0.18
CA ILE A 28 4.64 3.65 1.00
C ILE A 28 3.87 4.96 1.15
N SER A 29 2.57 4.95 0.87
CA SER A 29 1.69 6.11 1.06
C SER A 29 0.26 5.68 1.38
N ASP A 30 -0.52 6.58 1.95
CA ASP A 30 -1.98 6.47 1.98
C ASP A 30 -2.54 7.00 0.65
N SER A 31 -3.65 6.41 0.20
CA SER A 31 -4.44 6.96 -0.92
C SER A 31 -5.25 8.18 -0.50
N VAL A 32 -5.89 8.11 0.67
CA VAL A 32 -6.64 9.19 1.32
C VAL A 32 -6.16 9.33 2.75
N PHE A 33 -5.66 10.51 3.10
CA PHE A 33 -5.10 10.78 4.42
C PHE A 33 -6.20 11.10 5.42
N SER A 34 -6.29 10.30 6.49
CA SER A 34 -7.41 10.31 7.45
C SER A 34 -7.66 11.64 8.17
N THR A 35 -6.60 12.43 8.39
CA THR A 35 -6.68 13.64 9.22
C THR A 35 -7.27 14.83 8.45
N ASN A 36 -6.89 14.98 7.18
CA ASN A 36 -7.23 16.14 6.37
C ASN A 36 -8.14 15.79 5.19
N GLY A 37 -8.27 14.50 4.85
CA GLY A 37 -8.98 14.04 3.66
C GLY A 37 -8.21 14.27 2.36
N ASP A 38 -6.93 14.63 2.43
CA ASP A 38 -6.13 14.86 1.24
C ASP A 38 -5.97 13.55 0.44
N VAL A 39 -5.93 13.67 -0.88
CA VAL A 39 -5.81 12.53 -1.81
C VAL A 39 -4.46 12.59 -2.50
N VAL A 40 -3.78 11.44 -2.59
CA VAL A 40 -2.49 11.34 -3.28
C VAL A 40 -2.67 11.21 -4.80
N ASP A 41 -1.74 11.78 -5.57
CA ASP A 41 -1.66 11.52 -7.01
C ASP A 41 -1.01 10.15 -7.25
N ILE A 42 -1.85 9.12 -7.37
CA ILE A 42 -1.43 7.73 -7.61
C ILE A 42 -0.64 7.61 -8.93
N GLY A 43 -1.02 8.37 -9.96
CA GLY A 43 -0.35 8.34 -11.27
C GLY A 43 1.11 8.80 -11.20
N GLN A 44 1.38 9.84 -10.41
CA GLN A 44 2.74 10.30 -10.14
C GLN A 44 3.56 9.27 -9.35
N LEU A 45 2.94 8.62 -8.34
CA LEU A 45 3.61 7.56 -7.59
C LEU A 45 3.96 6.36 -8.47
N VAL A 46 3.05 5.92 -9.34
CA VAL A 46 3.28 4.85 -10.31
C VAL A 46 4.40 5.23 -11.28
N SER A 47 4.43 6.47 -11.74
CA SER A 47 5.49 6.98 -12.62
C SER A 47 6.87 6.95 -11.95
N LEU A 48 6.96 7.40 -10.68
CA LEU A 48 8.20 7.34 -9.91
C LEU A 48 8.63 5.90 -9.59
N LYS A 49 7.68 5.05 -9.24
CA LYS A 49 7.91 3.62 -9.04
C LYS A 49 8.62 3.01 -10.25
N HIS A 50 8.11 3.25 -11.46
CA HIS A 50 8.76 2.76 -12.68
C HIS A 50 10.14 3.40 -12.92
N LYS A 51 10.26 4.72 -12.72
CA LYS A 51 11.53 5.45 -12.92
C LYS A 51 12.67 4.94 -12.03
N TYR A 52 12.35 4.59 -10.77
CA TYR A 52 13.35 4.21 -9.78
C TYR A 52 13.42 2.70 -9.49
N ASN A 53 12.67 1.89 -10.26
CA ASN A 53 12.51 0.45 -10.05
C ASN A 53 12.14 0.14 -8.59
N ALA A 54 11.16 0.86 -8.05
CA ALA A 54 10.68 0.69 -6.69
C ALA A 54 9.41 -0.19 -6.66
N THR A 55 9.10 -0.74 -5.50
CA THR A 55 7.79 -1.33 -5.18
C THR A 55 6.91 -0.26 -4.57
N LEU A 56 5.64 -0.18 -5.00
CA LEU A 56 4.65 0.74 -4.46
C LEU A 56 3.63 0.00 -3.58
N ILE A 57 3.58 0.39 -2.31
CA ILE A 57 2.57 -0.04 -1.34
C ILE A 57 1.63 1.13 -1.05
N LEU A 58 0.33 0.93 -1.19
CA LEU A 58 -0.67 1.96 -0.97
C LEU A 58 -1.73 1.51 0.04
N ASP A 59 -1.93 2.29 1.10
CA ASP A 59 -3.04 2.07 2.04
C ASP A 59 -4.32 2.71 1.50
N VAL A 60 -5.34 1.87 1.30
CA VAL A 60 -6.64 2.24 0.77
C VAL A 60 -7.74 2.20 1.83
N SER A 61 -7.42 2.09 3.11
CA SER A 61 -8.40 1.98 4.19
C SER A 61 -9.46 3.10 4.20
N HIS A 62 -9.09 4.32 3.81
CA HIS A 62 -9.99 5.48 3.80
C HIS A 62 -10.67 5.76 2.44
N SER A 63 -10.28 5.03 1.39
CA SER A 63 -10.85 5.10 0.04
C SER A 63 -11.58 3.82 -0.36
N PHE A 64 -11.40 2.73 0.41
CA PHE A 64 -12.01 1.44 0.18
C PHE A 64 -13.54 1.54 0.23
N GLY A 65 -14.20 1.10 -0.84
CA GLY A 65 -15.65 1.19 -1.00
C GLY A 65 -16.17 2.55 -1.50
N ILE A 66 -15.29 3.54 -1.70
CA ILE A 66 -15.63 4.88 -2.22
C ILE A 66 -15.08 5.05 -3.64
N GLU A 67 -13.81 4.68 -3.85
CA GLU A 67 -13.15 4.82 -5.14
C GLU A 67 -13.21 3.57 -6.02
N ASN A 68 -13.22 3.78 -7.34
CA ASN A 68 -13.22 2.69 -8.32
C ASN A 68 -11.85 2.01 -8.38
N TYR A 69 -11.87 0.68 -8.57
CA TYR A 69 -10.65 -0.13 -8.68
C TYR A 69 -9.70 0.33 -9.79
N SER A 70 -10.23 0.93 -10.87
CA SER A 70 -9.43 1.48 -11.98
C SER A 70 -8.39 2.51 -11.55
N ASN A 71 -8.61 3.20 -10.42
CA ASN A 71 -7.68 4.21 -9.91
C ASN A 71 -6.38 3.61 -9.35
N TYR A 72 -6.39 2.34 -8.99
CA TYR A 72 -5.24 1.66 -8.35
C TYR A 72 -4.37 0.87 -9.35
N GLN A 73 -4.60 1.03 -10.65
CA GLN A 73 -3.80 0.37 -11.67
C GLN A 73 -2.32 0.78 -11.56
N GLY A 74 -1.43 -0.21 -11.53
CA GLY A 74 0.02 0.00 -11.43
C GLY A 74 0.59 -0.02 -10.01
N VAL A 75 -0.26 -0.09 -8.97
CA VAL A 75 0.17 -0.33 -7.58
C VAL A 75 0.53 -1.81 -7.39
N ASP A 76 1.63 -2.11 -6.67
CA ASP A 76 2.07 -3.51 -6.47
C ASP A 76 1.34 -4.18 -5.30
N ILE A 77 1.16 -3.44 -4.21
CA ILE A 77 0.55 -3.95 -2.98
C ILE A 77 -0.46 -2.93 -2.49
N LEU A 78 -1.71 -3.36 -2.34
CA LEU A 78 -2.76 -2.58 -1.70
C LEU A 78 -3.01 -3.15 -0.31
N THR A 79 -3.05 -2.28 0.70
CA THR A 79 -3.42 -2.65 2.06
C THR A 79 -4.71 -1.95 2.45
N SER A 80 -5.61 -2.63 3.15
CA SER A 80 -6.83 -2.01 3.63
C SER A 80 -7.27 -2.61 4.96
N SER A 81 -7.87 -1.78 5.80
CA SER A 81 -8.56 -2.19 7.01
C SER A 81 -10.03 -2.49 6.70
N LEU A 82 -10.52 -3.64 7.16
CA LEU A 82 -11.92 -4.03 7.02
C LEU A 82 -12.84 -3.37 8.06
N SER A 83 -12.30 -2.66 9.06
CA SER A 83 -13.07 -2.05 10.15
C SER A 83 -13.67 -0.69 9.84
N LYS A 84 -13.51 -0.20 8.61
CA LYS A 84 -14.05 1.10 8.16
C LYS A 84 -15.28 0.90 7.28
N ALA A 85 -15.19 1.17 5.98
CA ALA A 85 -16.30 1.10 5.06
C ALA A 85 -16.99 -0.28 5.03
N CYS A 86 -16.25 -1.36 5.30
CA CYS A 86 -16.80 -2.72 5.35
C CYS A 86 -17.52 -3.09 6.65
N GLY A 87 -17.40 -2.29 7.71
CA GLY A 87 -18.06 -2.56 9.00
C GLY A 87 -17.67 -3.90 9.64
N ALA A 88 -16.55 -4.51 9.22
CA ALA A 88 -16.08 -5.81 9.68
C ALA A 88 -14.86 -5.66 10.60
N TYR A 89 -14.03 -6.69 10.72
CA TYR A 89 -12.81 -6.64 11.52
C TYR A 89 -11.67 -7.37 10.82
N GLY A 90 -10.46 -6.81 10.92
CA GLY A 90 -9.26 -7.34 10.27
C GLY A 90 -8.68 -6.41 9.22
N GLY A 91 -7.76 -6.94 8.44
CA GLY A 91 -7.11 -6.26 7.33
C GLY A 91 -6.88 -7.19 6.16
N VAL A 92 -6.76 -6.61 4.98
CA VAL A 92 -6.55 -7.33 3.72
C VAL A 92 -5.35 -6.73 3.00
N ILE A 93 -4.60 -7.60 2.32
CA ILE A 93 -3.49 -7.24 1.44
C ILE A 93 -3.78 -7.83 0.07
N LEU A 94 -3.90 -6.98 -0.95
CA LEU A 94 -3.96 -7.41 -2.34
C LEU A 94 -2.56 -7.27 -2.95
N SER A 95 -2.02 -8.37 -3.45
CA SER A 95 -0.66 -8.43 -4.00
C SER A 95 -0.51 -9.59 -4.98
N SER A 96 0.69 -9.74 -5.58
CA SER A 96 1.01 -10.91 -6.39
C SER A 96 1.10 -12.19 -5.55
N ASN A 97 1.02 -13.35 -6.21
CA ASN A 97 1.17 -14.64 -5.52
C ASN A 97 2.52 -14.77 -4.82
N ASP A 98 3.59 -14.25 -5.41
CA ASP A 98 4.93 -14.30 -4.81
C ASP A 98 4.98 -13.55 -3.47
N VAL A 99 4.36 -12.36 -3.41
CA VAL A 99 4.27 -11.57 -2.17
C VAL A 99 3.36 -12.27 -1.17
N LYS A 100 2.22 -12.82 -1.61
CA LYS A 100 1.32 -13.60 -0.76
C LYS A 100 2.05 -14.78 -0.11
N ASP A 101 2.77 -15.56 -0.89
CA ASP A 101 3.50 -16.74 -0.39
C ASP A 101 4.64 -16.33 0.54
N MET A 102 5.34 -15.23 0.25
CA MET A 102 6.33 -14.65 1.16
C MET A 102 5.69 -14.25 2.51
N LEU A 103 4.53 -13.59 2.49
CA LEU A 103 3.83 -13.16 3.70
C LEU A 103 3.31 -14.35 4.51
N ILE A 104 2.75 -15.38 3.87
CA ILE A 104 2.27 -16.60 4.53
C ILE A 104 3.42 -17.36 5.19
N ASN A 105 4.57 -17.47 4.51
CA ASN A 105 5.69 -18.29 4.99
C ASN A 105 6.63 -17.55 5.95
N HIS A 106 6.71 -16.22 5.90
CA HIS A 106 7.66 -15.43 6.70
C HIS A 106 7.02 -14.33 7.58
N GLY A 107 5.75 -14.02 7.37
CA GLY A 107 5.03 -12.99 8.12
C GLY A 107 4.73 -13.43 9.55
N ARG A 108 5.61 -13.10 10.50
CA ARG A 108 5.41 -13.43 11.93
C ARG A 108 4.03 -13.03 12.48
N PRO A 109 3.47 -11.83 12.18
CA PRO A 109 2.14 -11.47 12.66
C PRO A 109 1.02 -12.36 12.11
N LEU A 110 1.21 -12.95 10.92
CA LEU A 110 0.26 -13.88 10.33
C LEU A 110 0.43 -15.29 10.89
N ILE A 111 1.67 -15.75 11.08
CA ILE A 111 2.00 -17.12 11.55
C ILE A 111 1.66 -17.33 13.02
N TYR A 112 1.91 -16.33 13.87
CA TYR A 112 1.76 -16.43 15.33
C TYR A 112 0.47 -15.78 15.85
N SER A 113 -0.54 -15.61 14.99
CA SER A 113 -1.86 -15.09 15.33
C SER A 113 -2.91 -16.17 15.09
N SER A 114 -3.98 -16.16 15.90
CA SER A 114 -5.19 -16.92 15.56
C SER A 114 -5.86 -16.31 14.34
N SER A 115 -6.42 -17.16 13.48
CA SER A 115 -7.22 -16.73 12.33
C SER A 115 -8.45 -15.93 12.76
N LEU A 116 -8.95 -15.08 11.88
CA LEU A 116 -10.20 -14.37 12.08
C LEU A 116 -11.38 -15.37 12.21
N PRO A 117 -12.35 -15.11 13.11
CA PRO A 117 -13.57 -15.90 13.21
C PRO A 117 -14.33 -15.94 11.87
N ILE A 118 -14.86 -17.12 11.50
CA ILE A 118 -15.56 -17.32 10.22
C ILE A 118 -16.70 -16.31 9.97
N ILE A 119 -17.38 -15.88 11.04
CA ILE A 119 -18.51 -14.93 10.96
C ILE A 119 -18.08 -13.51 10.55
N ILE A 120 -16.79 -13.19 10.73
CA ILE A 120 -16.19 -11.90 10.40
C ILE A 120 -15.59 -11.93 8.98
N CYS A 121 -15.20 -13.11 8.49
CA CYS A 121 -14.58 -13.33 7.18
C CYS A 121 -15.57 -13.30 6.00
N ILE A 122 -16.57 -12.43 5.99
CA ILE A 122 -17.51 -12.32 4.86
C ILE A 122 -16.84 -11.55 3.72
N LEU A 123 -15.93 -12.21 2.99
CA LEU A 123 -15.42 -11.84 1.66
C LEU A 123 -15.07 -13.12 0.88
#